data_AF-T5A5A3-F1
#
_entry.id   AF-T5A5A3-F1
#
_cell.length_a   1.000
_cell.length_b   1.000
_cell.length_c   1.000
_cell.angle_alpha   90.00
_cell.angle_beta   90.00
_cell.angle_gamma   90.00
#
_symmetry.space_group_name_H-M   'P 1'
#
loop_
_entity.id
_entity.type
_entity.pdbx_description
1 polymer ?
#
loop_
_entity_poly.entity_id
_entity_poly.type
_entity_poly.pdbx_seq_one_letter_code
_entity_poly.pdbx_strand_id
1 'polypeptide(L)'
;MISTTVRCRADASRHAVRLTGALALGSCPRRHVIGLSLSHEHNSPSSSSCPSASQASSLCLSRRHFSSTPVTQLRDFFPVKDTPHILKTKPAWPHHGYTMEEMTAVVPAHRKPRNFSDWAAWKLVRLARYFMDKATGMDREQQVDQKNPTTAVEAEKPLTEAQWLIRFVFLESIAGVPGMVGGMLRHLNSLRRMKRDNGWIETLLEESYNERMHLLTFMKMCEPGWFMKLMIIGAQGVFFNGLFIAYLLHPKVVHRFVGYLEEEAVHTYTRAIHEVEEGHLPKWADPKFKIPELAIQASPK
;
A
#
# COMPACT_ATOMS: atom_id res chain seq x y z
N MET A 1 4.49 -30.59 41.51
CA MET A 1 3.06 -30.67 41.87
C MET A 1 2.53 -29.28 42.11
N ILE A 2 1.82 -28.72 41.14
CA ILE A 2 0.57 -27.95 41.26
C ILE A 2 0.08 -27.85 39.81
N SER A 3 -1.02 -28.55 39.58
CA SER A 3 -1.76 -28.64 38.33
C SER A 3 -2.71 -27.45 38.26
N THR A 4 -2.75 -26.77 37.12
CA THR A 4 -3.86 -25.87 36.79
C THR A 4 -4.19 -26.03 35.31
N THR A 5 -5.15 -26.90 35.06
CA THR A 5 -5.95 -27.02 33.85
C THR A 5 -6.58 -25.68 33.49
N VAL A 6 -6.30 -25.16 32.29
CA VAL A 6 -7.10 -24.11 31.66
C VAL A 6 -7.90 -24.73 30.52
N ARG A 7 -9.22 -24.60 30.62
CA ARG A 7 -10.23 -25.09 29.69
C ARG A 7 -10.03 -24.51 28.29
N CYS A 8 -10.12 -25.38 27.29
CA CYS A 8 -10.43 -25.02 25.91
C CYS A 8 -11.72 -24.18 25.86
N ARG A 9 -11.68 -23.08 25.11
CA ARG A 9 -12.87 -22.48 24.51
C ARG A 9 -12.71 -22.59 23.00
N ALA A 10 -13.27 -23.66 22.46
CA ALA A 10 -13.57 -23.78 21.04
C ALA A 10 -14.79 -22.90 20.75
N ASP A 11 -14.63 -21.89 19.90
CA ASP A 11 -15.58 -21.53 18.82
C ASP A 11 -15.11 -20.25 18.12
N ALA A 12 -14.46 -20.44 16.97
CA ALA A 12 -14.43 -19.48 15.88
C ALA A 12 -14.20 -20.25 14.57
N SER A 13 -15.30 -20.38 13.82
CA SER A 13 -15.44 -20.70 12.38
C SER A 13 -14.62 -21.84 11.76
N ARG A 14 -15.12 -23.06 11.94
CA ARG A 14 -14.85 -24.26 11.09
C ARG A 14 -15.46 -24.17 9.67
N HIS A 15 -15.32 -23.04 8.97
CA HIS A 15 -15.87 -22.84 7.62
C HIS A 15 -14.85 -22.53 6.52
N ALA A 16 -13.54 -22.66 6.77
CA ALA A 16 -12.48 -22.44 5.77
C ALA A 16 -11.85 -23.72 5.19
N VAL A 17 -12.33 -24.93 5.55
CA VAL A 17 -11.68 -26.22 5.17
C VAL A 17 -12.56 -27.09 4.25
N ARG A 18 -13.43 -26.50 3.42
CA ARG A 18 -14.30 -27.27 2.50
C ARG A 18 -14.41 -26.78 1.06
N LEU A 19 -13.38 -26.12 0.53
CA LEU A 19 -13.31 -25.74 -0.88
C LEU A 19 -11.95 -26.04 -1.54
N THR A 20 -11.40 -27.22 -1.26
CA THR A 20 -10.29 -27.83 -2.03
C THR A 20 -10.57 -29.31 -2.26
N GLY A 21 -11.71 -29.58 -2.90
CA GLY A 21 -12.07 -30.90 -3.37
C GLY A 21 -12.93 -30.76 -4.62
N ALA A 22 -12.45 -31.31 -5.73
CA ALA A 22 -13.06 -31.34 -7.07
C ALA A 22 -12.94 -30.04 -7.88
N LEU A 23 -11.85 -29.94 -8.66
CA LEU A 23 -11.88 -29.79 -10.14
C LEU A 23 -10.43 -29.77 -10.65
N ALA A 24 -9.74 -30.88 -10.39
CA ALA A 24 -8.64 -31.31 -11.24
C ALA A 24 -9.21 -32.38 -12.19
N LEU A 25 -8.92 -32.23 -13.48
CA LEU A 25 -9.19 -33.10 -14.64
C LEU A 25 -10.20 -32.51 -15.63
N GLY A 26 -9.72 -32.25 -16.87
CA GLY A 26 -10.59 -32.20 -18.05
C GLY A 26 -10.28 -31.11 -19.08
N SER A 27 -9.13 -31.24 -19.74
CA SER A 27 -8.87 -31.01 -21.17
C SER A 27 -9.92 -30.29 -22.06
N CYS A 28 -9.45 -29.29 -22.82
CA CYS A 28 -9.98 -28.80 -24.11
C CYS A 28 -10.15 -29.96 -25.14
N PRO A 29 -10.90 -29.85 -26.28
CA PRO A 29 -10.91 -28.71 -27.21
C PRO A 29 -12.19 -28.38 -28.04
N ARG A 30 -12.14 -27.18 -28.65
CA ARG A 30 -12.82 -26.65 -29.88
C ARG A 30 -13.69 -27.58 -30.74
N ARG A 31 -14.85 -27.06 -31.20
CA ARG A 31 -15.33 -27.16 -32.60
C ARG A 31 -16.41 -26.12 -32.98
N HIS A 32 -16.32 -25.66 -34.23
CA HIS A 32 -17.26 -24.84 -35.02
C HIS A 32 -18.52 -25.61 -35.46
N VAL A 33 -19.68 -24.92 -35.59
CA VAL A 33 -20.76 -25.07 -36.61
C VAL A 33 -21.62 -23.77 -36.54
N ILE A 34 -21.64 -22.86 -37.52
CA ILE A 34 -22.50 -22.69 -38.74
C ILE A 34 -24.03 -22.63 -38.50
N GLY A 35 -24.59 -21.42 -38.72
CA GLY A 35 -25.78 -21.15 -39.55
C GLY A 35 -27.19 -21.30 -38.94
N LEU A 36 -27.96 -20.19 -38.93
CA LEU A 36 -29.15 -20.03 -39.78
C LEU A 36 -29.82 -18.65 -39.62
N SER A 37 -30.28 -18.17 -40.78
CA SER A 37 -30.97 -16.91 -41.08
C SER A 37 -32.43 -16.92 -40.61
N LEU A 38 -32.99 -15.74 -40.31
CA LEU A 38 -34.36 -15.39 -40.70
C LEU A 38 -34.55 -13.87 -40.75
N SER A 39 -34.91 -13.43 -41.94
CA SER A 39 -35.27 -12.08 -42.39
C SER A 39 -36.67 -11.68 -41.91
N HIS A 40 -36.89 -10.39 -41.67
CA HIS A 40 -38.17 -9.75 -41.97
C HIS A 40 -37.97 -8.25 -42.31
N GLU A 41 -38.53 -7.87 -43.46
CA GLU A 41 -38.58 -6.53 -44.05
C GLU A 41 -39.46 -5.56 -43.25
N HIS A 42 -39.18 -4.23 -43.29
CA HIS A 42 -39.78 -3.31 -44.28
C HIS A 42 -39.52 -1.82 -43.97
N ASN A 43 -39.26 -1.08 -45.05
CA ASN A 43 -39.62 0.31 -45.38
C ASN A 43 -39.13 1.52 -44.55
N SER A 44 -38.21 2.26 -45.19
CA SER A 44 -38.15 3.75 -45.21
C SER A 44 -39.10 4.31 -46.29
N PRO A 45 -39.42 5.63 -46.36
CA PRO A 45 -38.48 6.60 -46.94
C PRO A 45 -38.47 8.05 -46.36
N SER A 46 -37.41 8.76 -46.74
CA SER A 46 -37.13 10.22 -46.91
C SER A 46 -38.32 11.21 -47.04
N SER A 47 -38.26 12.53 -46.87
CA SER A 47 -37.22 13.59 -46.71
C SER A 47 -37.91 14.96 -46.46
N SER A 48 -37.15 15.92 -45.90
CA SER A 48 -37.16 17.38 -46.17
C SER A 48 -38.43 18.23 -45.99
N SER A 49 -38.36 19.24 -45.09
CA SER A 49 -38.34 20.69 -45.42
C SER A 49 -38.78 21.59 -44.23
N CYS A 50 -38.07 22.71 -44.03
CA CYS A 50 -38.46 23.87 -43.21
C CYS A 50 -39.20 24.90 -44.10
N PRO A 51 -39.90 25.95 -43.59
CA PRO A 51 -39.21 27.14 -43.03
C PRO A 51 -39.95 27.95 -41.93
N SER A 52 -39.18 28.92 -41.39
CA SER A 52 -39.54 30.26 -40.87
C SER A 52 -40.19 30.49 -39.48
N ALA A 53 -39.32 31.03 -38.60
CA ALA A 53 -39.45 32.29 -37.86
C ALA A 53 -40.57 32.51 -36.82
N SER A 54 -40.16 32.58 -35.55
CA SER A 54 -40.59 33.67 -34.65
C SER A 54 -39.55 33.87 -33.53
N GLN A 55 -39.30 35.15 -33.25
CA GLN A 55 -38.38 35.68 -32.26
C GLN A 55 -38.88 35.40 -30.83
N ALA A 56 -37.99 35.00 -29.93
CA ALA A 56 -38.10 35.37 -28.52
C ALA A 56 -36.73 35.26 -27.84
N SER A 57 -36.30 36.41 -27.34
CA SER A 57 -35.08 36.67 -26.59
C SER A 57 -34.99 35.83 -25.32
N SER A 58 -33.91 35.08 -25.16
CA SER A 58 -33.30 34.87 -23.84
C SER A 58 -31.80 34.67 -24.00
N LEU A 59 -31.04 35.73 -23.70
CA LEU A 59 -29.60 35.63 -23.47
C LEU A 59 -29.40 34.94 -22.11
N CYS A 60 -29.61 33.62 -22.07
CA CYS A 60 -29.13 32.82 -20.97
C CYS A 60 -27.64 32.56 -21.22
N LEU A 61 -26.79 33.41 -20.65
CA LEU A 61 -25.36 33.18 -20.54
C LEU A 61 -25.15 31.83 -19.84
N SER A 62 -25.00 30.78 -20.64
CA SER A 62 -24.57 29.46 -20.17
C SER A 62 -23.15 29.62 -19.67
N ARG A 63 -23.05 29.94 -18.37
CA ARG A 63 -21.82 29.94 -17.60
C ARG A 63 -21.35 28.50 -17.62
N ARG A 64 -20.42 28.18 -18.53
CA ARG A 64 -19.76 26.87 -18.56
C ARG A 64 -19.19 26.65 -17.17
N HIS A 65 -19.81 25.76 -16.41
CA HIS A 65 -19.26 25.27 -15.17
C HIS A 65 -17.90 24.67 -15.53
N PHE A 66 -16.84 25.22 -14.92
CA PHE A 66 -15.52 24.61 -14.95
C PHE A 66 -15.72 23.14 -14.54
N SER A 67 -15.50 22.24 -15.49
CA SER A 67 -15.55 20.80 -15.21
C SER A 67 -14.48 20.52 -14.16
N SER A 68 -14.94 20.05 -13.00
CA SER A 68 -14.07 19.48 -11.98
C SER A 68 -13.19 18.41 -12.61
N THR A 69 -11.92 18.45 -12.23
CA THR A 69 -10.86 17.47 -12.47
C THR A 69 -11.37 16.07 -12.84
N PRO A 70 -10.83 15.42 -13.90
CA PRO A 70 -11.12 14.01 -14.11
C PRO A 70 -10.61 13.25 -12.88
N VAL A 71 -11.45 12.34 -12.37
CA VAL A 71 -11.08 11.38 -11.34
C VAL A 71 -9.76 10.76 -11.78
N THR A 72 -8.72 10.89 -10.96
CA THR A 72 -7.42 10.24 -11.13
C THR A 72 -7.66 8.73 -11.08
N GLN A 73 -8.08 8.14 -12.20
CA GLN A 73 -8.03 6.70 -12.35
C GLN A 73 -6.56 6.33 -12.32
N LEU A 74 -6.19 5.63 -11.26
CA LEU A 74 -4.97 4.86 -11.22
C LEU A 74 -4.94 4.00 -12.48
N ARG A 75 -4.02 4.30 -13.40
CA ARG A 75 -3.84 3.48 -14.58
C ARG A 75 -3.24 2.17 -14.12
N ASP A 76 -3.97 1.08 -14.35
CA ASP A 76 -3.44 -0.27 -14.22
C ASP A 76 -2.33 -0.41 -15.27
N PHE A 77 -1.07 -0.26 -14.83
CA PHE A 77 0.09 -0.32 -15.71
C PHE A 77 0.64 -1.74 -15.80
N PHE A 78 0.99 -2.16 -17.02
CA PHE A 78 1.82 -3.33 -17.26
C PHE A 78 3.30 -2.92 -17.13
N PRO A 79 4.08 -3.52 -16.23
CA PRO A 79 5.39 -3.01 -15.85
C PRO A 79 6.36 -2.82 -17.03
N VAL A 80 7.27 -1.84 -16.90
CA VAL A 80 8.48 -1.74 -17.72
C VAL A 80 9.13 -3.11 -17.71
N LYS A 81 9.24 -3.74 -18.88
CA LYS A 81 9.75 -5.10 -19.02
C LYS A 81 11.11 -5.17 -18.34
N ASP A 82 11.24 -6.12 -17.42
CA ASP A 82 12.50 -6.42 -16.77
C ASP A 82 13.57 -6.61 -17.87
N THR A 83 14.60 -5.77 -17.84
CA THR A 83 15.65 -5.84 -18.85
C THR A 83 16.49 -7.10 -18.60
N PRO A 84 17.06 -7.73 -19.62
CA PRO A 84 17.88 -8.94 -19.45
C PRO A 84 19.15 -8.72 -18.61
N HIS A 85 19.43 -7.47 -18.19
CA HIS A 85 20.60 -7.07 -17.42
C HIS A 85 20.31 -6.86 -15.93
N ILE A 86 19.12 -7.21 -15.44
CA ILE A 86 18.82 -7.12 -13.99
C ILE A 86 19.61 -8.23 -13.26
N LEU A 87 20.73 -7.83 -12.68
CA LEU A 87 21.52 -8.67 -11.80
C LEU A 87 20.85 -8.74 -10.43
N LYS A 88 20.44 -9.95 -10.02
CA LYS A 88 19.92 -10.20 -8.67
C LYS A 88 21.09 -10.58 -7.77
N THR A 89 21.32 -9.80 -6.73
CA THR A 89 22.27 -10.15 -5.67
C THR A 89 21.57 -11.02 -4.63
N LYS A 90 22.32 -11.93 -4.00
CA LYS A 90 21.81 -12.63 -2.82
C LYS A 90 21.56 -11.62 -1.70
N PRO A 91 20.53 -11.80 -0.86
CA PRO A 91 20.37 -10.98 0.33
C PRO A 91 21.62 -11.11 1.20
N ALA A 92 21.98 -10.01 1.87
CA ALA A 92 23.09 -9.97 2.79
C ALA A 92 22.85 -10.94 3.96
N TRP A 93 21.61 -10.93 4.47
CA TRP A 93 21.16 -11.86 5.48
C TRP A 93 20.02 -12.72 4.93
N PRO A 94 20.24 -14.04 4.74
CA PRO A 94 19.17 -14.91 4.29
C PRO A 94 18.11 -15.01 5.39
N HIS A 95 16.91 -14.50 5.11
CA HIS A 95 15.76 -14.72 5.99
C HIS A 95 15.33 -16.18 5.90
N HIS A 96 14.95 -16.77 7.05
CA HIS A 96 14.16 -17.99 7.01
C HIS A 96 12.80 -17.62 6.41
N GLY A 97 12.21 -18.51 5.59
CA GLY A 97 10.86 -18.29 5.12
C GLY A 97 9.90 -18.13 6.30
N TYR A 98 8.87 -17.31 6.13
CA TYR A 98 7.89 -17.05 7.19
C TYR A 98 6.75 -18.05 7.13
N THR A 99 6.48 -18.72 8.25
CA THR A 99 5.31 -19.59 8.37
C THR A 99 4.03 -18.76 8.52
N MET A 100 2.89 -19.34 8.16
CA MET A 100 1.60 -18.65 8.32
C MET A 100 1.30 -18.33 9.80
N GLU A 101 1.75 -19.20 10.72
CA GLU A 101 1.61 -18.99 12.16
C GLU A 101 2.44 -17.79 12.63
N GLU A 102 3.68 -17.64 12.15
CA GLU A 102 4.52 -16.47 12.46
C GLU A 102 3.92 -15.18 11.91
N MET A 103 3.42 -15.19 10.66
CA MET A 103 2.82 -14.01 10.05
C MET A 103 1.53 -13.59 10.77
N THR A 104 0.68 -14.55 11.13
CA THR A 104 -0.59 -14.27 11.84
C THR A 104 -0.41 -13.89 13.31
N ALA A 105 0.75 -14.21 13.90
CA ALA A 105 1.11 -13.76 15.25
C ALA A 105 1.49 -12.27 15.31
N VAL A 106 1.79 -11.63 14.17
CA VAL A 106 2.10 -10.19 14.11
C VAL A 106 0.83 -9.38 14.32
N VAL A 107 0.75 -8.65 15.43
CA VAL A 107 -0.39 -7.82 15.80
C VAL A 107 0.03 -6.36 16.04
N PRO A 108 -0.86 -5.38 15.79
CA PRO A 108 -0.59 -4.00 16.13
C PRO A 108 -0.29 -3.85 17.62
N ALA A 109 0.88 -3.28 17.92
CA ALA A 109 1.34 -3.05 19.28
C ALA A 109 1.81 -1.61 19.44
N HIS A 110 1.69 -1.07 20.65
CA HIS A 110 2.14 0.29 20.94
C HIS A 110 3.07 0.31 22.16
N ARG A 111 4.29 0.82 21.96
CA ARG A 111 5.21 1.07 23.07
C ARG A 111 4.96 2.46 23.65
N LYS A 112 4.47 2.51 24.89
CA LYS A 112 4.28 3.79 25.60
C LYS A 112 5.58 4.61 25.68
N PRO A 113 5.55 5.92 25.35
CA PRO A 113 6.69 6.81 25.50
C PRO A 113 7.19 6.87 26.95
N ARG A 114 8.50 6.65 27.17
CA ARG A 114 9.08 6.61 28.54
C ARG A 114 9.71 7.93 28.97
N ASN A 115 10.14 8.74 28.04
CA ASN A 115 10.82 10.01 28.28
C ASN A 115 10.34 11.06 27.28
N PHE A 116 10.79 12.31 27.46
CA PHE A 116 10.39 13.41 26.59
C PHE A 116 10.78 13.19 25.12
N SER A 117 11.95 12.60 24.85
CA SER A 117 12.37 12.33 23.48
C SER A 117 11.52 11.26 22.80
N ASP A 118 11.13 10.21 23.53
CA ASP A 118 10.20 9.19 23.05
C ASP A 118 8.84 9.83 22.78
N TRP A 119 8.38 10.74 23.65
CA TRP A 119 7.11 11.44 23.47
C TRP A 119 7.15 12.35 22.24
N ALA A 120 8.24 13.11 22.06
CA ALA A 120 8.42 13.99 20.92
C ALA A 120 8.46 13.19 19.59
N ALA A 121 9.20 12.09 19.56
CA ALA A 121 9.25 11.18 18.41
C ALA A 121 7.87 10.63 18.07
N TRP A 122 7.12 10.15 19.08
CA TRP A 122 5.76 9.66 18.88
C TRP A 122 4.83 10.75 18.35
N LYS A 123 4.86 11.95 18.93
CA LYS A 123 4.05 13.08 18.45
C LYS A 123 4.39 13.49 17.03
N LEU A 124 5.66 13.43 16.64
CA LEU A 124 6.09 13.67 15.26
C LEU A 124 5.48 12.65 14.29
N VAL A 125 5.48 11.36 14.64
CA VAL A 125 4.81 10.32 13.84
C VAL A 125 3.31 10.59 13.74
N ARG A 126 2.63 10.89 14.85
CA ARG A 126 1.20 11.21 14.84
C ARG A 126 0.86 12.43 14.00
N LEU A 127 1.73 13.45 14.04
CA LEU A 127 1.60 14.66 13.23
C LEU A 127 1.80 14.34 11.74
N ALA A 128 2.83 13.56 11.39
CA ALA A 128 3.08 13.11 10.04
C ALA A 128 1.91 12.28 9.48
N ARG A 129 1.36 11.36 10.29
CA ARG A 129 0.19 10.57 9.95
C ARG A 129 -1.01 11.46 9.64
N TYR A 130 -1.31 12.43 10.50
CA TYR A 130 -2.38 13.41 10.27
C TYR A 130 -2.20 14.18 8.95
N PHE A 131 -0.99 14.68 8.67
CA PHE A 131 -0.73 15.41 7.42
C PHE A 131 -0.84 14.52 6.19
N MET A 132 -0.39 13.27 6.27
CA MET A 132 -0.51 12.28 5.19
C MET A 132 -1.98 11.95 4.92
N ASP A 133 -2.77 11.66 5.97
CA ASP A 133 -4.20 11.36 5.84
C ASP A 133 -4.94 12.54 5.22
N LYS A 134 -4.58 13.77 5.60
CA LYS A 134 -5.10 14.99 4.99
C LYS A 134 -4.67 15.17 3.53
N ALA A 135 -3.39 14.93 3.21
CA ALA A 135 -2.86 15.10 1.84
C ALA A 135 -3.37 14.03 0.87
N THR A 136 -3.67 12.83 1.36
CA THR A 136 -4.25 11.72 0.59
C THR A 136 -5.77 11.79 0.50
N GLY A 137 -6.41 12.75 1.19
CA GLY A 137 -7.86 12.98 1.12
C GLY A 137 -8.69 11.89 1.80
N MET A 138 -8.21 11.35 2.93
CA MET A 138 -8.95 10.35 3.70
C MET A 138 -10.15 10.98 4.42
N ASP A 139 -11.35 10.47 4.15
CA ASP A 139 -12.57 10.92 4.83
C ASP A 139 -12.51 10.63 6.33
N ARG A 140 -13.26 11.38 7.14
CA ARG A 140 -13.32 11.15 8.59
C ARG A 140 -13.97 9.82 8.95
N GLU A 141 -14.95 9.36 8.18
CA GLU A 141 -15.58 8.03 8.30
C GLU A 141 -14.61 6.89 7.97
N GLN A 142 -13.56 7.18 7.20
CA GLN A 142 -12.52 6.22 6.83
C GLN A 142 -11.40 6.13 7.88
N GLN A 143 -11.44 6.94 8.93
CA GLN A 143 -10.46 6.92 10.01
C GLN A 143 -10.85 5.92 11.09
N VAL A 144 -9.85 5.27 11.68
CA VAL A 144 -10.05 4.36 12.82
C VAL A 144 -10.38 5.14 14.10
N ASP A 145 -10.84 4.43 15.13
CA ASP A 145 -11.13 5.04 16.44
C ASP A 145 -9.93 5.84 16.97
N GLN A 146 -10.15 7.14 17.19
CA GLN A 146 -9.15 8.07 17.67
C GLN A 146 -8.67 7.76 19.09
N LYS A 147 -9.45 7.00 19.87
CA LYS A 147 -9.04 6.59 21.24
C LYS A 147 -7.87 5.61 21.22
N ASN A 148 -7.81 4.75 20.20
CA ASN A 148 -6.82 3.69 20.07
C ASN A 148 -6.19 3.69 18.66
N PRO A 149 -5.52 4.78 18.27
CA PRO A 149 -5.24 5.04 16.87
C PRO A 149 -4.14 4.18 16.26
N THR A 150 -3.41 3.40 17.07
CA THR A 150 -2.36 2.46 16.66
C THR A 150 -2.79 0.99 16.78
N THR A 151 -3.96 0.71 17.36
CA THR A 151 -4.42 -0.66 17.62
C THR A 151 -5.83 -0.94 17.11
N ALA A 152 -6.68 0.08 16.94
CA ALA A 152 -8.02 -0.08 16.39
C ALA A 152 -7.96 -0.33 14.88
N VAL A 153 -8.57 -1.43 14.42
CA VAL A 153 -8.52 -1.85 13.01
C VAL A 153 -9.79 -1.43 12.26
N GLU A 154 -10.92 -1.42 12.97
CA GLU A 154 -12.23 -1.09 12.42
C GLU A 154 -12.39 0.41 12.11
N ALA A 155 -13.04 0.70 10.98
CA ALA A 155 -13.47 2.03 10.56
C ALA A 155 -14.92 1.95 10.06
N GLU A 156 -15.66 3.06 10.13
CA GLU A 156 -17.07 3.10 9.68
C GLU A 156 -17.20 2.85 8.18
N LYS A 157 -16.20 3.31 7.41
CA LYS A 157 -16.14 3.16 5.95
C LYS A 157 -14.78 2.58 5.54
N PRO A 158 -14.76 1.47 4.77
CA PRO A 158 -13.50 0.89 4.28
C PRO A 158 -12.85 1.80 3.23
N LEU A 159 -11.56 1.57 2.98
CA LEU A 159 -10.86 2.22 1.88
C LEU A 159 -11.10 1.45 0.58
N THR A 160 -10.93 2.13 -0.55
CA THR A 160 -10.86 1.46 -1.86
C THR A 160 -9.45 0.92 -2.11
N GLU A 161 -9.30 -0.09 -2.97
CA GLU A 161 -7.97 -0.64 -3.33
C GLU A 161 -7.04 0.45 -3.89
N ALA A 162 -7.61 1.39 -4.65
CA ALA A 162 -6.89 2.53 -5.21
C ALA A 162 -6.34 3.47 -4.10
N GLN A 163 -7.16 3.76 -3.07
CA GLN A 163 -6.73 4.57 -1.94
C GLN A 163 -5.64 3.85 -1.14
N TRP A 164 -5.76 2.54 -0.90
CA TRP A 164 -4.71 1.76 -0.25
C TRP A 164 -3.40 1.79 -1.03
N LEU A 165 -3.43 1.59 -2.35
CA LEU A 165 -2.22 1.62 -3.18
C LEU A 165 -1.53 2.98 -3.17
N ILE A 166 -2.29 4.07 -3.27
CA ILE A 166 -1.72 5.42 -3.16
C ILE A 166 -1.02 5.60 -1.82
N ARG A 167 -1.63 5.11 -0.74
CA ARG A 167 -1.07 5.22 0.61
C ARG A 167 0.20 4.40 0.77
N PHE A 168 0.20 3.14 0.33
CA PHE A 168 1.39 2.29 0.35
C PHE A 168 2.52 2.89 -0.47
N VAL A 169 2.28 3.22 -1.74
CA VAL A 169 3.32 3.82 -2.61
C VAL A 169 3.86 5.12 -2.01
N PHE A 170 3.03 5.96 -1.39
CA PHE A 170 3.51 7.17 -0.73
C PHE A 170 4.38 6.86 0.49
N LEU A 171 3.90 6.01 1.41
CA LEU A 171 4.61 5.68 2.64
C LEU A 171 5.93 4.95 2.36
N GLU A 172 5.89 3.94 1.50
CA GLU A 172 7.06 3.14 1.13
C GLU A 172 8.13 3.96 0.40
N SER A 173 7.73 5.02 -0.33
CA SER A 173 8.68 5.95 -0.94
C SER A 173 9.51 6.76 0.06
N ILE A 174 9.05 6.84 1.31
CA ILE A 174 9.69 7.59 2.40
C ILE A 174 10.28 6.63 3.44
N ALA A 175 9.67 5.45 3.64
CA ALA A 175 10.08 4.43 4.61
C ALA A 175 11.50 3.91 4.36
N GLY A 176 11.96 3.86 3.11
CA GLY A 176 13.35 3.46 2.78
C GLY A 176 14.43 4.51 3.12
N VAL A 177 14.08 5.72 3.55
CA VAL A 177 15.04 6.82 3.79
C VAL A 177 15.81 6.70 5.12
N PRO A 178 15.20 6.41 6.28
CA PRO A 178 15.89 6.38 7.57
C PRO A 178 17.05 5.39 7.65
N GLY A 179 16.85 4.15 7.18
CA GLY A 179 17.92 3.13 7.15
C GLY A 179 19.13 3.59 6.32
N MET A 180 18.90 4.24 5.18
CA MET A 180 19.93 4.72 4.27
C MET A 180 20.73 5.86 4.91
N VAL A 181 20.04 6.83 5.51
CA VAL A 181 20.67 7.94 6.24
C VAL A 181 21.47 7.41 7.43
N GLY A 182 20.89 6.51 8.22
CA GLY A 182 21.54 5.91 9.38
C GLY A 182 22.78 5.09 8.99
N GLY A 183 22.64 4.20 8.01
CA GLY A 183 23.72 3.38 7.47
C GLY A 183 24.86 4.24 6.91
N MET A 184 24.55 5.25 6.10
CA MET A 184 25.52 6.21 5.57
C MET A 184 26.28 6.95 6.68
N LEU A 185 25.57 7.53 7.66
CA LEU A 185 26.20 8.30 8.73
C LEU A 185 27.07 7.43 9.64
N ARG A 186 26.63 6.20 9.93
CA ARG A 186 27.42 5.21 10.66
C ARG A 186 28.64 4.75 9.87
N HIS A 187 28.49 4.53 8.57
CA HIS A 187 29.58 4.19 7.68
C HIS A 187 30.67 5.27 7.68
N LEU A 188 30.30 6.53 7.47
CA LEU A 188 31.24 7.64 7.54
C LEU A 188 31.87 7.77 8.93
N ASN A 189 31.14 7.47 10.01
CA ASN A 189 31.67 7.47 11.37
C ASN A 189 32.67 6.35 11.63
N SER A 190 32.42 5.16 11.09
CA SER A 190 33.32 4.01 11.12
C SER A 190 34.63 4.34 10.42
N LEU A 191 34.57 4.92 9.21
CA LEU A 191 35.73 5.30 8.42
C LEU A 191 36.58 6.37 9.13
N ARG A 192 35.99 7.50 9.52
CA ARG A 192 36.72 8.62 10.14
C ARG A 192 37.33 8.30 11.50
N ARG A 193 36.80 7.29 12.20
CA ARG A 193 37.31 6.83 13.49
C ARG A 193 38.17 5.58 13.39
N MET A 194 38.26 4.95 12.21
CA MET A 194 38.94 3.67 11.98
C MET A 194 38.48 2.57 12.98
N LYS A 195 37.17 2.52 13.26
CA LYS A 195 36.57 1.57 14.22
C LYS A 195 35.62 0.63 13.51
N ARG A 196 35.47 -0.59 14.05
CA ARG A 196 34.41 -1.53 13.63
C ARG A 196 33.03 -0.96 13.97
N ASP A 197 32.06 -1.20 13.11
CA ASP A 197 30.66 -0.77 13.30
C ASP A 197 29.79 -1.82 14.02
N ASN A 198 30.21 -3.10 13.99
CA ASN A 198 29.53 -4.24 14.61
C ASN A 198 28.16 -4.57 13.98
N GLY A 199 28.06 -4.54 12.65
CA GLY A 199 26.91 -5.05 11.88
C GLY A 199 25.77 -4.07 11.62
N TRP A 200 25.76 -2.90 12.26
CA TRP A 200 24.66 -1.94 12.17
C TRP A 200 24.48 -1.32 10.78
N ILE A 201 25.57 -1.02 10.07
CA ILE A 201 25.52 -0.44 8.71
C ILE A 201 24.77 -1.41 7.79
N GLU A 202 25.10 -2.69 7.85
CA GLU A 202 24.52 -3.70 6.97
C GLU A 202 23.03 -3.89 7.26
N THR A 203 22.65 -4.02 8.53
CA THR A 203 21.23 -4.11 8.93
C THR A 203 20.42 -2.91 8.47
N LEU A 204 20.93 -1.68 8.62
CA LEU A 204 20.19 -0.47 8.22
C LEU A 204 20.08 -0.31 6.69
N LEU A 205 21.11 -0.74 5.95
CA LEU A 205 21.04 -0.75 4.48
C LEU A 205 20.10 -1.85 3.97
N GLU A 206 20.02 -2.98 4.67
CA GLU A 206 19.07 -4.05 4.37
C GLU A 206 17.63 -3.62 4.67
N GLU A 207 17.36 -2.96 5.79
CA GLU A 207 16.05 -2.35 6.10
C GLU A 207 15.61 -1.40 4.97
N SER A 208 16.48 -0.48 4.55
CA SER A 208 16.20 0.41 3.41
C SER A 208 16.00 -0.32 2.08
N TYR A 209 16.72 -1.42 1.86
CA TYR A 209 16.51 -2.24 0.68
C TYR A 209 15.14 -2.93 0.72
N ASN A 210 14.75 -3.44 1.89
CA ASN A 210 13.46 -4.08 2.13
C ASN A 210 12.30 -3.13 1.83
N GLU A 211 12.30 -1.92 2.39
CA GLU A 211 11.25 -0.92 2.12
C GLU A 211 11.20 -0.51 0.63
N ARG A 212 12.36 -0.46 -0.05
CA ARG A 212 12.38 -0.23 -1.50
C ARG A 212 11.73 -1.38 -2.27
N MET A 213 11.89 -2.63 -1.81
CA MET A 213 11.23 -3.78 -2.41
C MET A 213 9.71 -3.76 -2.19
N HIS A 214 9.23 -3.27 -1.04
CA HIS A 214 7.81 -2.98 -0.83
C HIS A 214 7.29 -1.97 -1.86
N LEU A 215 7.95 -0.81 -1.99
CA LEU A 215 7.58 0.22 -2.98
C LEU A 215 7.50 -0.34 -4.40
N LEU A 216 8.56 -1.04 -4.84
CA LEU A 216 8.61 -1.60 -6.20
C LEU A 216 7.52 -2.65 -6.43
N THR A 217 7.12 -3.39 -5.40
CA THR A 217 6.02 -4.34 -5.46
C THR A 217 4.69 -3.62 -5.69
N PHE A 218 4.38 -2.58 -4.91
CA PHE A 218 3.14 -1.81 -5.10
C PHE A 218 3.13 -1.05 -6.42
N MET A 219 4.27 -0.60 -6.92
CA MET A 219 4.40 0.02 -8.24
C MET A 219 4.09 -0.95 -9.41
N LYS A 220 4.11 -2.27 -9.19
CA LYS A 220 3.60 -3.25 -10.18
C LYS A 220 2.07 -3.33 -10.20
N MET A 221 1.39 -2.77 -9.19
CA MET A 221 -0.07 -2.75 -9.07
C MET A 221 -0.68 -1.35 -9.32
N CYS A 222 0.14 -0.30 -9.29
CA CYS A 222 -0.31 1.08 -9.25
C CYS A 222 0.72 2.01 -9.91
N GLU A 223 0.30 2.91 -10.80
CA GLU A 223 1.16 4.01 -11.27
C GLU A 223 0.81 5.33 -10.56
N PRO A 224 1.74 5.93 -9.79
CA PRO A 224 1.49 7.23 -9.18
C PRO A 224 1.36 8.33 -10.25
N GLY A 225 0.33 9.18 -10.11
CA GLY A 225 0.14 10.35 -10.96
C GLY A 225 1.25 11.41 -10.79
N TRP A 226 1.33 12.38 -11.71
CA TRP A 226 2.36 13.42 -11.67
C TRP A 226 2.36 14.24 -10.37
N PHE A 227 1.17 14.58 -9.86
CA PHE A 227 1.03 15.26 -8.57
C PHE A 227 1.64 14.45 -7.41
N MET A 228 1.37 13.15 -7.36
CA MET A 228 1.93 12.25 -6.35
C MET A 228 3.45 12.13 -6.48
N LYS A 229 3.97 12.01 -7.70
CA LYS A 229 5.43 12.01 -7.96
C LYS A 229 6.09 13.29 -7.45
N LEU A 230 5.47 14.46 -7.67
CA LEU A 230 5.97 15.74 -7.14
C LEU A 230 5.92 15.79 -5.60
N MET A 231 4.83 15.31 -4.99
CA MET A 231 4.74 15.21 -3.53
C MET A 231 5.82 14.31 -2.95
N ILE A 232 6.11 13.17 -3.58
CA ILE A 232 7.17 12.25 -3.15
C ILE A 232 8.53 12.95 -3.18
N ILE A 233 8.87 13.66 -4.26
CA ILE A 233 10.13 14.42 -4.36
C ILE A 233 10.23 15.46 -3.23
N GLY A 234 9.17 16.23 -3.00
CA GLY A 234 9.13 17.23 -1.93
C GLY A 234 9.27 16.59 -0.55
N ALA A 235 8.53 15.52 -0.28
CA ALA A 235 8.56 14.79 0.98
C ALA A 235 9.93 14.17 1.24
N GLN A 236 10.52 13.49 0.26
CA GLN A 236 11.88 12.95 0.37
C GLN A 236 12.91 14.04 0.62
N GLY A 237 12.82 15.18 -0.08
CA GLY A 237 13.73 16.31 0.12
C GLY A 237 13.69 16.85 1.56
N VAL A 238 12.50 17.08 2.11
CA VAL A 238 12.35 17.55 3.50
C VAL A 238 12.77 16.46 4.50
N PHE A 239 12.30 15.23 4.30
CA PHE A 239 12.47 14.14 5.23
C PHE A 239 13.92 13.66 5.31
N PHE A 240 14.61 13.53 4.17
CA PHE A 240 16.03 13.19 4.12
C PHE A 240 16.87 14.20 4.89
N ASN A 241 16.71 15.50 4.60
CA ASN A 241 17.49 16.54 5.25
C ASN A 241 17.19 16.63 6.76
N GLY A 242 15.91 16.53 7.13
CA GLY A 242 15.48 16.52 8.53
C GLY A 242 16.07 15.33 9.30
N LEU A 243 15.99 14.12 8.75
CA LEU A 243 16.57 12.91 9.35
C LEU A 243 18.09 12.97 9.40
N PHE A 244 18.75 13.48 8.37
CA PHE A 244 20.21 13.64 8.35
C PHE A 244 20.68 14.49 9.53
N ILE A 245 20.08 15.67 9.71
CA ILE A 245 20.41 16.57 10.84
C ILE A 245 20.03 15.92 12.17
N ALA A 246 18.83 15.34 12.28
CA ALA A 246 18.37 14.70 13.51
C ALA A 246 19.27 13.51 13.93
N TYR A 247 19.76 12.73 12.98
CA TYR A 247 20.63 11.58 13.26
C TYR A 247 22.03 12.01 13.68
N LEU A 248 22.55 13.12 13.14
CA LEU A 248 23.81 13.73 13.60
C LEU A 248 23.72 14.21 15.05
N LEU A 249 22.59 14.79 15.45
CA LEU A 249 22.39 15.32 16.80
C LEU A 249 22.02 14.22 17.80
N HIS A 250 21.03 13.40 17.47
CA HIS A 250 20.39 12.45 18.39
C HIS A 250 19.96 11.14 17.69
N PRO A 251 20.89 10.23 17.39
CA PRO A 251 20.58 8.99 16.67
C PRO A 251 19.59 8.08 17.41
N LYS A 252 19.63 8.07 18.76
CA LYS A 252 18.66 7.31 19.58
C LYS A 252 17.21 7.77 19.37
N VAL A 253 17.00 9.07 19.14
CA VAL A 253 15.67 9.65 18.91
C VAL A 253 15.19 9.29 17.51
N VAL A 254 16.08 9.27 16.52
CA VAL A 254 15.72 8.82 15.16
C VAL A 254 15.30 7.34 15.17
N HIS A 255 16.07 6.46 15.82
CA HIS A 255 15.69 5.04 15.94
C HIS A 255 14.35 4.84 16.67
N ARG A 256 14.06 5.68 17.67
CA ARG A 256 12.75 5.68 18.33
C ARG A 256 11.63 6.14 17.41
N PHE A 257 11.88 7.18 16.63
CA PHE A 257 10.95 7.71 15.65
C PHE A 257 10.63 6.66 14.57
N VAL A 258 11.64 5.98 14.02
CA VAL A 258 11.45 4.86 13.09
C VAL A 258 10.64 3.75 13.74
N GLY A 259 10.96 3.35 14.97
CA GLY A 259 10.16 2.35 15.68
C GLY A 259 8.67 2.69 15.80
N TYR A 260 8.31 3.98 15.95
CA TYR A 260 6.91 4.40 15.92
C TYR A 260 6.32 4.44 14.51
N LEU A 261 7.12 4.70 13.47
CA LEU A 261 6.67 4.55 12.08
C LEU A 261 6.32 3.09 11.78
N GLU A 262 7.13 2.15 12.25
CA GLU A 262 6.87 0.72 12.09
C GLU A 262 5.61 0.27 12.83
N GLU A 263 5.33 0.83 14.03
CA GLU A 263 4.04 0.58 14.72
C GLU A 263 2.85 1.02 13.85
N GLU A 264 2.93 2.16 13.17
CA GLU A 264 1.89 2.62 12.24
C GLU A 264 1.84 1.80 10.95
N ALA A 265 2.98 1.26 10.49
CA ALA A 265 3.05 0.39 9.31
C ALA A 265 2.34 -0.94 9.59
N VAL A 266 2.67 -1.61 10.70
CA VAL A 266 1.98 -2.82 11.16
C VAL A 266 0.48 -2.57 11.27
N HIS A 267 0.08 -1.47 11.93
CA HIS A 267 -1.34 -1.07 12.01
C HIS A 267 -2.01 -0.92 10.64
N THR A 268 -1.35 -0.22 9.72
CA THR A 268 -1.85 0.05 8.37
C THR A 268 -2.04 -1.25 7.57
N TYR A 269 -1.08 -2.18 7.64
CA TYR A 269 -1.15 -3.46 6.94
C TYR A 269 -2.17 -4.42 7.57
N THR A 270 -2.23 -4.51 8.90
CA THR A 270 -3.27 -5.30 9.59
C THR A 270 -4.67 -4.84 9.20
N ARG A 271 -4.88 -3.52 9.11
CA ARG A 271 -6.16 -2.97 8.65
C ARG A 271 -6.46 -3.33 7.19
N ALA A 272 -5.49 -3.22 6.30
CA ALA A 272 -5.71 -3.60 4.91
C ALA A 272 -6.07 -5.09 4.79
N ILE A 273 -5.40 -5.98 5.54
CA ILE A 273 -5.72 -7.41 5.58
C ILE A 273 -7.13 -7.66 6.11
N HIS A 274 -7.52 -6.98 7.19
CA HIS A 274 -8.88 -7.07 7.75
C HIS A 274 -9.94 -6.69 6.72
N GLU A 275 -9.76 -5.58 6.00
CA GLU A 275 -10.69 -5.14 4.96
C GLU A 275 -10.73 -6.12 3.76
N VAL A 276 -9.64 -6.85 3.47
CA VAL A 276 -9.66 -7.96 2.50
C VAL A 276 -10.50 -9.13 3.03
N GLU A 277 -10.29 -9.54 4.28
CA GLU A 277 -10.98 -10.68 4.90
C GLU A 277 -12.50 -10.45 5.05
N GLU A 278 -12.92 -9.22 5.29
CA GLU A 278 -14.32 -8.80 5.32
C GLU A 278 -14.96 -8.68 3.92
N GLY A 279 -14.15 -8.81 2.86
CA GLY A 279 -14.62 -8.72 1.48
C GLY A 279 -14.88 -7.28 1.01
N HIS A 280 -14.33 -6.27 1.69
CA HIS A 280 -14.45 -4.87 1.29
C HIS A 280 -13.58 -4.49 0.08
N LEU A 281 -12.59 -5.34 -0.24
CA LEU A 281 -11.61 -5.13 -1.32
C LEU A 281 -11.77 -6.24 -2.39
N PRO A 282 -12.83 -6.19 -3.21
CA PRO A 282 -13.20 -7.29 -4.12
C PRO A 282 -12.12 -7.64 -5.14
N LYS A 283 -11.28 -6.70 -5.57
CA LYS A 283 -10.19 -7.01 -6.52
C LYS A 283 -9.10 -7.86 -5.89
N TRP A 284 -8.84 -7.69 -4.59
CA TRP A 284 -7.79 -8.41 -3.87
C TRP A 284 -8.31 -9.73 -3.29
N ALA A 285 -9.61 -9.81 -3.00
CA ALA A 285 -10.27 -11.03 -2.58
C ALA A 285 -10.57 -12.01 -3.74
N ASP A 286 -10.47 -11.57 -5.00
CA ASP A 286 -10.70 -12.45 -6.17
C ASP A 286 -9.63 -13.57 -6.23
N PRO A 287 -10.03 -14.86 -6.29
CA PRO A 287 -9.09 -15.98 -6.48
C PRO A 287 -8.21 -15.89 -7.74
N LYS A 288 -8.62 -15.09 -8.73
CA LYS A 288 -7.85 -14.82 -9.97
C LYS A 288 -6.83 -13.69 -9.80
N PHE A 289 -6.82 -13.01 -8.66
CA PHE A 289 -5.86 -11.95 -8.38
C PHE A 289 -4.43 -12.50 -8.45
N LYS A 290 -3.62 -11.91 -9.35
CA LYS A 290 -2.24 -12.33 -9.56
C LYS A 290 -1.31 -11.47 -8.73
N ILE A 291 -0.65 -12.09 -7.76
CA ILE A 291 0.36 -11.45 -6.94
C ILE A 291 1.56 -11.05 -7.83
N PRO A 292 2.13 -9.85 -7.68
CA PRO A 292 3.33 -9.44 -8.41
C PRO A 292 4.50 -10.42 -8.19
N GLU A 293 5.21 -10.78 -9.26
CA GLU A 293 6.34 -11.72 -9.19
C GLU A 293 7.48 -11.22 -8.29
N LEU A 294 7.65 -9.90 -8.16
CA LEU A 294 8.61 -9.31 -7.23
C LEU A 294 8.30 -9.65 -5.77
N ALA A 295 7.03 -9.70 -5.38
CA ALA A 295 6.63 -10.07 -4.02
C ALA A 295 6.99 -11.51 -3.69
N ILE A 296 6.75 -12.43 -4.64
CA ILE A 296 7.06 -13.86 -4.50
C ILE A 296 8.57 -14.08 -4.36
N GLN A 297 9.37 -13.27 -5.06
CA GLN A 297 10.84 -13.35 -5.00
C GLN A 297 11.40 -12.72 -3.72
N ALA A 298 10.77 -11.64 -3.22
CA ALA A 298 11.19 -10.99 -1.99
C ALA A 298 10.87 -11.82 -0.74
N SER A 299 9.79 -12.60 -0.78
CA SER A 299 9.38 -13.48 0.32
C SER A 299 9.16 -14.92 -0.18
N PRO A 300 10.24 -15.68 -0.44
CA PRO A 300 10.11 -17.09 -0.81
C PRO A 300 9.46 -17.90 0.32
N LYS A 301 8.58 -18.82 -0.07
CA LYS A 301 7.92 -19.77 0.85
C LYS A 301 8.93 -20.76 1.44
#